data_AF-A0A9W8TM29-F1
#
_entry.id   AF-A0A9W8TM29-F1
#
_cell.length_a   1.000
_cell.length_b   1.000
_cell.length_c   1.000
_cell.angle_alpha   90.00
_cell.angle_beta   90.00
_cell.angle_gamma   90.00
#
_symmetry.space_group_name_H-M   'P 1'
#
loop_
_entity.id
_entity.type
_entity.pdbx_description
1 polymer ?
#
loop_
_entity_poly.entity_id
_entity_poly.type
_entity_poly.pdbx_seq_one_letter_code
_entity_poly.pdbx_strand_id
1 'polypeptide(L)'
;MPTIQGKEVGPIGLGLMGFTWRANPCSQEQAFETMRAALANGCNFWNGGEFYGPPEYNSLVLLERYFEKYPEDADKVLISIKGGINPKTYMSDASPENTRRSLDDSIAQLKGRKKLDLFEFGRRDQNVPMEETFKLIQEEYINTGKLGGISLSEVRAETIHEAVKYVKVEAVEVELSL
;
A
#
# COMPACT_ATOMS: atom_id res chain seq x y z
N MET A 1 8.31 20.38 -1.37
CA MET A 1 7.97 19.03 -1.83
C MET A 1 6.97 18.44 -0.85
N PRO A 2 5.96 17.66 -1.29
CA PRO A 2 5.03 17.02 -0.37
C PRO A 2 5.78 16.07 0.58
N THR A 3 5.24 15.88 1.78
CA THR A 3 5.80 14.98 2.79
C THR A 3 4.77 13.93 3.17
N ILE A 4 5.19 12.67 3.20
CA ILE A 4 4.39 11.54 3.69
C ILE A 4 5.21 10.86 4.77
N GLN A 5 4.64 10.63 5.97
CA GLN A 5 5.38 10.13 7.14
C GLN A 5 6.62 10.95 7.51
N GLY A 6 6.59 12.26 7.21
CA GLY A 6 7.74 13.14 7.41
C GLY A 6 8.91 12.91 6.43
N LYS A 7 8.78 11.98 5.46
CA LYS A 7 9.72 11.81 4.36
C LYS A 7 9.30 12.67 3.18
N GLU A 8 10.26 13.32 2.54
CA GLU A 8 10.02 14.07 1.31
C GLU A 8 9.74 13.12 0.14
N VAL A 9 8.66 13.39 -0.60
CA VAL A 9 8.32 12.64 -1.82
C VAL A 9 8.18 13.57 -3.02
N GLY A 10 8.43 13.02 -4.21
CA GLY A 10 8.22 13.69 -5.49
C GLY A 10 6.76 14.14 -5.68
N PRO A 11 6.52 15.15 -6.54
CA PRO A 11 5.16 15.54 -6.91
C PRO A 11 4.45 14.49 -7.77
N ILE A 12 5.19 13.48 -8.26
CA ILE A 12 4.69 12.39 -9.10
C ILE A 12 5.05 11.07 -8.42
N GLY A 13 4.07 10.19 -8.24
CA GLY A 13 4.26 8.82 -7.77
C GLY A 13 4.34 7.80 -8.91
N LEU A 14 4.55 6.52 -8.57
CA LEU A 14 4.49 5.41 -9.51
C LEU A 14 3.39 4.41 -9.10
N GLY A 15 2.41 4.19 -9.98
CA GLY A 15 1.43 3.12 -9.80
C GLY A 15 1.95 1.79 -10.34
N LEU A 16 1.91 0.74 -9.51
CA LEU A 16 2.45 -0.58 -9.80
C LEU A 16 1.43 -1.55 -10.41
N MET A 17 0.13 -1.24 -10.33
CA MET A 17 -0.96 -2.14 -10.77
C MET A 17 -0.74 -2.66 -12.20
N GLY A 18 -0.28 -1.79 -13.10
CA GLY A 18 -0.07 -2.13 -14.51
C GLY A 18 1.01 -3.17 -14.78
N PHE A 19 1.91 -3.43 -13.83
CA PHE A 19 3.01 -4.38 -13.99
C PHE A 19 2.62 -5.83 -13.69
N THR A 20 1.49 -6.04 -13.01
CA THR A 20 1.10 -7.36 -12.48
C THR A 20 -0.35 -7.75 -12.76
N TRP A 21 -1.26 -6.77 -12.84
CA TRP A 21 -2.71 -7.04 -12.98
C TRP A 21 -3.20 -7.15 -14.42
N ARG A 22 -2.43 -6.66 -15.41
CA ARG A 22 -2.83 -6.72 -16.82
C ARG A 22 -2.90 -8.17 -17.32
N ALA A 23 -3.75 -8.43 -18.31
CA ALA A 23 -3.82 -9.75 -18.97
C ALA A 23 -2.48 -10.19 -19.58
N ASN A 24 -1.72 -9.23 -20.13
CA ASN A 24 -0.36 -9.43 -20.62
C ASN A 24 0.54 -8.36 -19.96
N PRO A 25 1.07 -8.62 -18.75
CA PRO A 25 1.99 -7.69 -18.10
C PRO A 25 3.31 -7.63 -18.87
N CYS A 26 4.08 -6.54 -18.67
CA CYS A 26 5.44 -6.47 -19.18
C CYS A 26 6.33 -7.52 -18.49
N SER A 27 7.54 -7.75 -19.01
CA SER A 27 8.49 -8.60 -18.30
C SER A 27 8.90 -7.98 -16.96
N GLN A 28 9.40 -8.81 -16.04
CA GLN A 28 9.92 -8.36 -14.76
C GLN A 28 11.08 -7.37 -14.95
N GLU A 29 11.97 -7.63 -15.91
CA GLU A 29 13.09 -6.76 -16.25
C GLU A 29 12.60 -5.37 -16.70
N GLN A 30 11.58 -5.31 -17.56
CA GLN A 30 11.00 -4.04 -18.02
C GLN A 30 10.31 -3.28 -16.87
N ALA A 31 9.63 -3.99 -15.97
CA ALA A 31 9.06 -3.38 -14.76
C ALA A 31 10.17 -2.78 -13.88
N PHE A 32 11.26 -3.51 -13.67
CA PHE A 32 12.40 -3.05 -12.87
C PHE A 32 13.12 -1.84 -13.49
N GLU A 33 13.33 -1.85 -14.80
CA GLU A 33 13.90 -0.70 -15.53
C GLU A 33 13.02 0.53 -15.36
N THR A 34 11.69 0.36 -15.46
CA THR A 34 10.72 1.44 -15.26
C THR A 34 10.74 1.96 -13.82
N MET A 35 10.75 1.06 -12.83
CA MET A 35 10.81 1.42 -11.41
C MET A 35 12.10 2.19 -11.08
N ARG A 36 13.25 1.77 -11.60
CA ARG A 36 14.52 2.49 -11.43
C ARG A 36 14.52 3.85 -12.11
N ALA A 37 13.98 3.94 -13.33
CA ALA A 37 13.84 5.20 -14.05
C ALA A 37 12.94 6.17 -13.28
N ALA A 38 11.83 5.69 -12.72
CA ALA A 38 10.93 6.48 -11.88
C ALA A 38 11.66 7.02 -10.65
N LEU A 39 12.37 6.16 -9.90
CA LEU A 39 13.14 6.57 -8.73
C LEU A 39 14.23 7.59 -9.06
N ALA A 40 14.97 7.39 -10.16
CA ALA A 40 15.99 8.32 -10.62
C ALA A 40 15.45 9.71 -10.97
N ASN A 41 14.15 9.82 -11.27
CA ASN A 41 13.46 11.08 -11.56
C ASN A 41 12.66 11.61 -10.35
N GLY A 42 12.92 11.09 -9.15
CA GLY A 42 12.28 11.54 -7.92
C GLY A 42 10.86 11.00 -7.71
N CYS A 43 10.39 10.07 -8.53
CA CYS A 43 9.13 9.37 -8.31
C CYS A 43 9.32 8.27 -7.26
N ASN A 44 9.46 8.69 -6.00
CA ASN A 44 9.83 7.86 -4.87
C ASN A 44 8.65 7.45 -3.98
N PHE A 45 7.41 7.78 -4.35
CA PHE A 45 6.20 7.26 -3.73
C PHE A 45 5.54 6.23 -4.66
N TRP A 46 5.53 4.97 -4.26
CA TRP A 46 5.05 3.85 -5.09
C TRP A 46 3.76 3.26 -4.52
N ASN A 47 2.73 3.16 -5.36
CA ASN A 47 1.43 2.62 -4.98
C ASN A 47 1.23 1.23 -5.60
N GLY A 48 0.93 0.22 -4.78
CA GLY A 48 0.67 -1.15 -5.22
C GLY A 48 -0.51 -1.76 -4.48
N GLY A 49 -0.75 -3.06 -4.66
CA GLY A 49 -1.84 -3.76 -3.99
C GLY A 49 -1.60 -5.26 -3.85
N GLU A 50 -2.10 -5.84 -2.76
CA GLU A 50 -2.06 -7.29 -2.52
C GLU A 50 -2.82 -8.07 -3.59
N PHE A 51 -3.86 -7.45 -4.16
CA PHE A 51 -4.75 -8.03 -5.16
C PHE A 51 -4.46 -7.55 -6.59
N TYR A 52 -3.35 -6.84 -6.81
CA TYR A 52 -2.90 -6.44 -8.14
C TYR A 52 -2.11 -7.57 -8.78
N GLY A 53 -2.82 -8.56 -9.33
CA GLY A 53 -2.23 -9.77 -9.89
C GLY A 53 -2.46 -10.99 -8.98
N PRO A 54 -2.05 -12.19 -9.40
CA PRO A 54 -2.21 -13.39 -8.61
C PRO A 54 -1.22 -13.44 -7.43
N PRO A 55 -1.45 -14.24 -6.38
CA PRO A 55 -0.59 -14.29 -5.19
C PRO A 55 0.90 -14.54 -5.47
N GLU A 56 1.23 -15.29 -6.52
CA GLU A 56 2.60 -15.60 -6.95
C GLU A 56 3.30 -14.45 -7.69
N TYR A 57 2.56 -13.43 -8.11
CA TYR A 57 3.09 -12.31 -8.90
C TYR A 57 2.23 -11.04 -8.78
N ASN A 58 1.97 -10.59 -7.55
CA ASN A 58 1.31 -9.31 -7.26
C ASN A 58 2.33 -8.16 -7.05
N SER A 59 1.86 -6.96 -6.69
CA SER A 59 2.76 -5.82 -6.46
C SER A 59 3.79 -6.07 -5.36
N LEU A 60 3.46 -6.80 -4.29
CA LEU A 60 4.36 -7.08 -3.18
C LEU A 60 5.48 -8.03 -3.59
N VAL A 61 5.16 -9.08 -4.37
CA VAL A 61 6.17 -9.99 -4.92
C VAL A 61 7.10 -9.26 -5.89
N LEU A 62 6.55 -8.38 -6.74
CA LEU A 62 7.36 -7.55 -7.64
C LEU A 62 8.32 -6.63 -6.85
N LEU A 63 7.81 -5.96 -5.80
CA LEU A 63 8.60 -5.11 -4.92
C LEU A 63 9.70 -5.90 -4.20
N GLU A 64 9.38 -7.07 -3.66
CA GLU A 64 10.35 -7.93 -2.98
C GLU A 64 11.51 -8.30 -3.90
N ARG A 65 11.21 -8.79 -5.10
CA ARG A 65 12.24 -9.14 -6.10
C ARG A 65 13.02 -7.92 -6.57
N TYR A 66 12.36 -6.75 -6.67
CA TYR A 66 13.04 -5.50 -7.01
C TYR A 66 14.08 -5.13 -5.94
N PHE A 67 13.70 -5.15 -4.66
CA PHE A 67 14.62 -4.80 -3.56
C PHE A 67 15.64 -5.91 -3.26
N GLU A 68 15.37 -7.15 -3.66
CA GLU A 68 16.41 -8.18 -3.67
C GLU A 68 17.50 -7.86 -4.70
N LYS A 69 17.12 -7.37 -5.89
CA LYS A 69 18.07 -6.99 -6.95
C LYS A 69 18.76 -5.64 -6.69
N TYR A 70 18.06 -4.69 -6.08
CA TYR A 70 18.52 -3.32 -5.80
C TYR A 70 18.25 -2.93 -4.34
N PRO A 71 18.94 -3.55 -3.37
CA PRO A 71 18.69 -3.32 -1.94
C PRO A 71 18.93 -1.87 -1.51
N GLU A 72 19.81 -1.14 -2.19
CA GLU A 72 20.12 0.27 -1.92
C GLU A 72 18.95 1.22 -2.19
N ASP A 73 17.92 0.77 -2.91
CA ASP A 73 16.75 1.59 -3.25
C ASP A 73 15.62 1.48 -2.21
N ALA A 74 15.66 0.46 -1.32
CA ALA A 74 14.57 0.19 -0.38
C ALA A 74 14.24 1.37 0.55
N ASP A 75 15.28 2.06 1.04
CA ASP A 75 15.15 3.22 1.93
C ASP A 75 14.84 4.52 1.20
N LYS A 76 15.05 4.56 -0.13
CA LYS A 76 14.77 5.74 -0.96
C LYS A 76 13.32 5.83 -1.39
N VAL A 77 12.58 4.73 -1.30
CA VAL A 77 11.19 4.59 -1.75
C VAL A 77 10.25 4.56 -0.55
N LEU A 78 9.06 5.14 -0.69
CA LEU A 78 7.93 4.96 0.21
C LEU A 78 6.85 4.14 -0.50
N ILE A 79 6.39 3.03 0.09
CA ILE A 79 5.33 2.18 -0.51
C ILE A 79 3.97 2.36 0.18
N SER A 80 2.91 2.46 -0.61
CA SER A 80 1.51 2.36 -0.16
C SER A 80 0.87 1.14 -0.81
N ILE A 81 0.38 0.21 0.00
CA ILE A 81 -0.19 -1.06 -0.48
C ILE A 81 -1.68 -1.14 -0.17
N LYS A 82 -2.49 -1.31 -1.22
CA LYS A 82 -3.91 -1.65 -1.11
C LYS A 82 -4.09 -3.08 -0.64
N GLY A 83 -4.92 -3.28 0.37
CA GLY A 83 -5.32 -4.61 0.83
C GLY A 83 -6.71 -4.60 1.48
N GLY A 84 -6.92 -5.55 2.37
CA GLY A 84 -8.15 -5.69 3.14
C GLY A 84 -9.32 -6.17 2.30
N ILE A 85 -9.08 -7.01 1.29
CA ILE A 85 -10.14 -7.70 0.56
C ILE A 85 -10.40 -9.07 1.18
N ASN A 86 -11.62 -9.57 1.05
CA ASN A 86 -11.92 -10.97 1.35
C ASN A 86 -11.37 -11.85 0.22
N PRO A 87 -10.55 -12.88 0.50
CA PRO A 87 -9.89 -13.68 -0.53
C PRO A 87 -10.86 -14.57 -1.33
N LYS A 88 -12.08 -14.78 -0.83
CA LYS A 88 -13.11 -15.58 -1.50
C LYS A 88 -14.03 -14.73 -2.38
N THR A 89 -14.43 -13.56 -1.88
CA THR A 89 -15.43 -12.71 -2.56
C THR A 89 -14.83 -11.52 -3.28
N TYR A 90 -13.56 -11.19 -3.02
CA TYR A 90 -12.87 -9.99 -3.49
C TYR A 90 -13.55 -8.66 -3.09
N MET A 91 -14.50 -8.72 -2.16
CA MET A 91 -15.12 -7.54 -1.56
C MET A 91 -14.24 -6.99 -0.43
N SER A 92 -14.37 -5.70 -0.12
CA SER A 92 -13.73 -5.13 1.06
C SER A 92 -14.20 -5.81 2.34
N ASP A 93 -13.24 -6.09 3.22
CA ASP A 93 -13.45 -6.76 4.50
C ASP A 93 -12.49 -6.14 5.51
N ALA A 94 -12.99 -5.23 6.33
CA ALA A 94 -12.20 -4.52 7.32
C ALA A 94 -12.27 -5.20 8.71
N SER A 95 -12.79 -6.43 8.77
CA SER A 95 -12.87 -7.17 10.04
C SER A 95 -11.48 -7.32 10.67
N PRO A 96 -11.38 -7.39 12.01
CA PRO A 96 -10.09 -7.58 12.68
C PRO A 96 -9.29 -8.79 12.18
N GLU A 97 -9.97 -9.88 11.84
CA GLU A 97 -9.33 -11.09 11.32
C GLU A 97 -8.75 -10.87 9.92
N ASN A 98 -9.55 -10.31 9.00
CA ASN A 98 -9.12 -10.04 7.63
C ASN A 98 -8.03 -8.97 7.57
N THR A 99 -8.12 -7.95 8.42
CA THR A 99 -7.12 -6.88 8.55
C THR A 99 -5.77 -7.44 8.97
N ARG A 100 -5.73 -8.29 10.01
CA ARG A 100 -4.48 -8.93 10.43
C ARG A 100 -3.88 -9.79 9.34
N ARG A 101 -4.71 -10.64 8.70
CA ARG A 101 -4.27 -11.49 7.60
C ARG A 101 -3.66 -10.64 6.47
N SER A 102 -4.36 -9.64 5.99
CA SER A 102 -3.92 -8.79 4.87
C SER A 102 -2.59 -8.08 5.18
N LEU A 103 -2.46 -7.51 6.38
CA LEU A 103 -1.21 -6.85 6.81
C LEU A 103 -0.06 -7.83 7.00
N ASP A 104 -0.28 -8.93 7.70
CA ASP A 104 0.75 -9.94 7.98
C ASP A 104 1.22 -10.61 6.68
N ASP A 105 0.32 -10.96 5.77
CA ASP A 105 0.65 -11.51 4.45
C ASP A 105 1.41 -10.48 3.59
N SER A 106 1.01 -9.20 3.65
CA SER A 106 1.71 -8.13 2.92
C SER A 106 3.13 -7.93 3.42
N ILE A 107 3.32 -7.91 4.74
CA ILE A 107 4.63 -7.78 5.38
C ILE A 107 5.49 -9.02 5.08
N ALA A 108 4.91 -10.22 5.16
CA ALA A 108 5.62 -11.47 4.89
C ALA A 108 6.10 -11.57 3.44
N GLN A 109 5.28 -11.14 2.47
CA GLN A 109 5.65 -11.14 1.05
C GLN A 109 6.86 -10.25 0.73
N LEU A 110 7.10 -9.19 1.51
CA LEU A 110 8.29 -8.34 1.37
C LEU A 110 9.57 -9.00 1.91
N LYS A 111 9.47 -10.13 2.60
CA LYS A 111 10.60 -10.92 3.16
C LYS A 111 11.65 -10.10 3.91
N GLY A 112 11.22 -9.04 4.59
CA GLY A 112 12.09 -8.14 5.33
C GLY A 112 13.00 -7.24 4.46
N ARG A 113 12.87 -7.28 3.13
CA ARG A 113 13.63 -6.42 2.20
C ARG A 113 13.23 -4.96 2.30
N LYS A 114 11.97 -4.70 2.66
CA LYS A 114 11.42 -3.37 2.88
C LYS A 114 10.31 -3.42 3.93
N LYS A 115 10.23 -2.39 4.78
CA LYS A 115 9.10 -2.19 5.69
C LYS A 115 7.89 -1.67 4.92
N LEU A 116 6.70 -2.08 5.34
CA LEU A 116 5.46 -1.52 4.80
C LEU A 116 5.29 -0.08 5.33
N ASP A 117 5.48 0.93 4.47
CA ASP A 117 5.34 2.32 4.89
C ASP A 117 3.85 2.63 5.12
N LEU A 118 2.99 2.44 4.12
CA LEU A 118 1.55 2.70 4.20
C LEU A 118 0.72 1.49 3.78
N PHE A 119 -0.43 1.34 4.44
CA PHE A 119 -1.47 0.40 4.07
C PHE A 119 -2.78 1.14 3.83
N GLU A 120 -3.55 0.69 2.86
CA GLU A 120 -4.85 1.28 2.55
C GLU A 120 -5.87 0.19 2.22
N PHE A 121 -7.10 0.37 2.68
CA PHE A 121 -8.19 -0.50 2.23
C PHE A 121 -8.61 -0.08 0.82
N GLY A 122 -8.81 -1.04 -0.08
CA GLY A 122 -9.23 -0.74 -1.46
C GLY A 122 -10.55 0.03 -1.53
N ARG A 123 -11.48 -0.23 -0.60
CA ARG A 123 -12.70 0.55 -0.36
C ARG A 123 -13.05 0.48 1.13
N ARG A 124 -13.85 1.42 1.62
CA ARG A 124 -14.45 1.35 2.96
C ARG A 124 -15.40 0.16 3.06
N ASP A 125 -15.17 -0.69 4.05
CA ASP A 125 -16.17 -1.65 4.52
C ASP A 125 -17.22 -0.93 5.37
N GLN A 126 -18.50 -1.06 5.00
CA GLN A 126 -19.61 -0.43 5.71
C GLN A 126 -20.15 -1.29 6.87
N ASN A 127 -19.75 -2.56 6.94
CA ASN A 127 -20.24 -3.51 7.95
C ASN A 127 -19.38 -3.52 9.21
N VAL A 128 -18.18 -2.90 9.17
CA VAL A 128 -17.24 -2.89 10.28
C VAL A 128 -17.04 -1.45 10.77
N PRO A 129 -17.21 -1.17 12.08
CA PRO A 129 -16.92 0.14 12.64
C PRO A 129 -15.45 0.51 12.43
N MET A 130 -15.17 1.71 11.90
CA MET A 130 -13.79 2.15 11.64
C MET A 130 -12.93 2.21 12.90
N GLU A 131 -13.53 2.51 14.05
CA GLU A 131 -12.85 2.50 15.34
C GLU A 131 -12.20 1.15 15.61
N GLU A 132 -12.90 0.05 15.35
CA GLU A 132 -12.44 -1.31 15.60
C GLU A 132 -11.22 -1.64 14.74
N THR A 133 -11.32 -1.38 13.44
CA THR A 133 -10.23 -1.63 12.49
C THR A 133 -9.02 -0.74 12.76
N PHE A 134 -9.22 0.57 12.93
CA PHE A 134 -8.11 1.52 13.03
C PHE A 134 -7.43 1.52 14.40
N LYS A 135 -8.14 1.26 15.50
CA LYS A 135 -7.49 1.04 16.80
C LYS A 135 -6.63 -0.21 16.78
N LEU A 136 -7.11 -1.32 16.20
CA LEU A 136 -6.33 -2.53 16.01
C LEU A 136 -5.05 -2.24 15.22
N ILE A 137 -5.16 -1.54 14.08
CA ILE A 137 -4.00 -1.18 13.26
C ILE A 137 -3.03 -0.30 14.07
N GLN A 138 -3.53 0.69 14.79
CA GLN A 138 -2.72 1.58 15.61
C GLN A 138 -1.93 0.80 16.67
N GLU A 139 -2.61 -0.10 17.39
CA GLU A 139 -2.03 -0.85 18.51
C GLU A 139 -1.09 -1.96 18.06
N GLU A 140 -1.50 -2.78 17.09
CA GLU A 140 -0.78 -4.01 16.72
C GLU A 140 0.29 -3.78 15.66
N TYR A 141 0.17 -2.74 14.83
CA TYR A 141 1.04 -2.52 13.66
C TYR A 141 1.82 -1.22 13.71
N ILE A 142 1.17 -0.09 14.01
CA ILE A 142 1.86 1.21 14.00
C ILE A 142 2.71 1.38 15.26
N ASN A 143 2.13 1.17 16.45
CA ASN A 143 2.86 1.29 17.73
C ASN A 143 4.01 0.28 17.84
N THR A 144 3.90 -0.87 17.17
CA THR A 144 4.95 -1.90 17.13
C THR A 144 5.99 -1.67 16.01
N GLY A 145 5.80 -0.65 15.18
CA GLY A 145 6.72 -0.27 14.10
C GLY A 145 6.72 -1.22 12.90
N LYS A 146 5.69 -2.07 12.76
CA LYS A 146 5.48 -2.95 11.61
C LYS A 146 4.89 -2.23 10.40
N LEU A 147 4.13 -1.16 10.64
CA LEU A 147 3.50 -0.29 9.64
C LEU A 147 3.81 1.16 10.01
N GLY A 148 4.07 2.02 9.01
CA GLY A 148 4.30 3.44 9.28
C GLY A 148 3.02 4.27 9.45
N GLY A 149 1.91 3.88 8.80
CA GLY A 149 0.65 4.63 8.84
C GLY A 149 -0.39 4.12 7.84
N ILE A 150 -1.51 4.84 7.74
CA ILE A 150 -2.65 4.47 6.89
C ILE A 150 -2.93 5.52 5.82
N SER A 151 -3.31 5.06 4.62
CA SER A 151 -4.00 5.87 3.62
C SER A 151 -5.44 5.39 3.44
N LEU A 152 -6.31 6.27 2.95
CA LEU A 152 -7.71 5.93 2.64
C LEU A 152 -7.93 5.95 1.12
N SER A 153 -8.88 5.17 0.61
CA SER A 153 -9.23 5.14 -0.80
C SER A 153 -10.75 5.31 -0.99
N GLU A 154 -11.14 6.21 -1.88
CA GLU A 154 -12.54 6.45 -2.28
C GLU A 154 -13.50 6.72 -1.11
N VAL A 155 -13.11 7.65 -0.25
CA VAL A 155 -13.88 8.04 0.94
C VAL A 155 -14.36 9.49 0.87
N ARG A 156 -15.47 9.76 1.54
CA ARG A 156 -16.00 11.13 1.72
C ARG A 156 -15.29 11.86 2.86
N ALA A 157 -15.42 13.17 2.90
CA ALA A 157 -14.83 14.01 3.95
C ALA A 157 -15.22 13.56 5.37
N GLU A 158 -16.47 13.13 5.57
CA GLU A 158 -16.95 12.67 6.88
C GLU A 158 -16.19 11.41 7.35
N THR A 159 -15.88 10.52 6.42
CA THR A 159 -15.09 9.30 6.71
C THR A 159 -13.65 9.67 7.09
N ILE A 160 -13.06 10.67 6.43
CA ILE A 160 -11.73 11.19 6.80
C ILE A 160 -11.77 11.76 8.22
N HIS A 161 -12.74 12.63 8.53
CA HIS A 161 -12.90 13.23 9.87
C HIS A 161 -13.14 12.20 10.98
N GLU A 162 -13.77 11.08 10.67
CA GLU A 162 -13.93 9.98 11.61
C GLU A 162 -12.64 9.17 11.78
N ALA A 163 -11.98 8.80 10.67
CA ALA A 163 -10.75 8.01 10.69
C ALA A 163 -9.62 8.67 11.50
N VAL A 164 -9.44 9.99 11.37
CA VAL A 164 -8.40 10.74 12.09
C VAL A 164 -8.57 10.76 13.61
N LYS A 165 -9.71 10.31 14.14
CA LYS A 165 -9.92 10.14 15.59
C LYS A 165 -9.23 8.90 16.15
N TYR A 166 -8.91 7.92 15.30
CA TYR A 166 -8.42 6.60 15.70
C TYR A 166 -7.00 6.31 15.22
N VAL A 167 -6.62 6.85 14.06
CA VAL A 167 -5.31 6.61 13.44
C VAL A 167 -4.82 7.85 12.70
N LYS A 168 -3.50 8.02 12.59
CA LYS A 168 -2.92 9.02 11.71
C LYS A 168 -3.14 8.62 10.24
N VAL A 169 -3.92 9.43 9.53
CA VAL A 169 -4.14 9.29 8.08
C VAL A 169 -3.09 10.12 7.35
N GLU A 170 -2.29 9.47 6.51
CA GLU A 170 -1.15 10.07 5.79
C GLU A 170 -1.51 10.53 4.38
N ALA A 171 -2.47 9.87 3.73
CA ALA A 171 -2.94 10.22 2.39
C ALA A 171 -4.39 9.75 2.15
N VAL A 172 -5.02 10.32 1.12
CA VAL A 172 -6.30 9.86 0.59
C VAL A 172 -6.20 9.77 -0.93
N GLU A 173 -6.48 8.60 -1.48
CA GLU A 173 -6.57 8.35 -2.92
C GLU A 173 -8.02 8.48 -3.40
N VAL A 174 -8.23 9.24 -4.47
CA VAL A 174 -9.55 9.53 -5.06
C VAL A 174 -9.47 9.55 -6.58
N GLU A 175 -10.59 9.26 -7.24
CA GLU A 175 -10.76 9.47 -8.67
C GLU A 175 -10.87 10.97 -9.01
N LEU A 176 -9.95 11.47 -9.83
CA LEU A 176 -9.94 12.86 -10.30
C LEU A 176 -9.31 12.98 -11.69
N SER A 177 -10.05 13.57 -12.64
CA SER A 177 -9.56 13.98 -13.96
C SER A 177 -10.41 15.15 -14.49
N LEU A 178 -10.05 15.73 -15.64
CA LEU A 178 -10.73 16.89 -16.26
C LEU A 178 -12.02 16.53 -16.99
#